data_AF-A0AAD4SGK8-F1
#
_entry.id   AF-A0AAD4SGK8-F1
#
_cell.length_a   1.000
_cell.length_b   1.000
_cell.length_c   1.000
_cell.angle_alpha   90.00
_cell.angle_beta   90.00
_cell.angle_gamma   90.00
#
_symmetry.space_group_name_H-M   'P 1'
#
loop_
_entity.id
_entity.type
_entity.pdbx_description
1 polymer ?
#
loop_
_entity_poly.entity_id
_entity_poly.type
_entity_poly.pdbx_seq_one_letter_code
_entity_poly.pdbx_strand_id
1 'polypeptide(L)'
;CCIQCRSCYAYSGENAFTPVEELVFNIDMSDYDDVRYCCSGANICKKCWPLMTIAIKVIDSDFSFTHILWVYSVPRGVHCWVCDARARRLNNAQRAAIADCFHVYKGSQSGCEKVFLEGPVVHLSLV
;
A
#
# COMPACT_ATOMS: atom_id res chain seq x y z
N CYS A 1 4.73 -0.66 1.39
CA CYS A 1 3.54 -0.51 0.52
C CYS A 1 3.68 0.77 -0.28
N CYS A 2 3.98 0.67 -1.57
CA CYS A 2 4.02 1.82 -2.47
C CYS A 2 2.67 1.91 -3.20
N ILE A 3 1.90 2.97 -2.96
CA ILE A 3 0.80 3.30 -3.86
C ILE A 3 1.43 3.94 -5.09
N GLN A 4 1.33 3.27 -6.25
CA GLN A 4 1.96 3.78 -7.46
C GLN A 4 1.14 4.96 -8.01
N CYS A 5 1.46 6.16 -7.55
CA CYS A 5 1.04 7.40 -8.18
C CYS A 5 2.04 7.67 -9.32
N ARG A 6 1.79 7.14 -10.52
CA ARG A 6 2.59 7.54 -11.68
C ARG A 6 2.29 9.01 -11.93
N SER A 7 3.26 9.88 -11.64
CA SER A 7 3.21 11.26 -12.06
C SER A 7 3.35 11.29 -13.58
N CYS A 8 2.25 11.09 -14.30
CA CYS A 8 2.20 11.37 -15.73
C CYS A 8 2.41 12.87 -15.90
N TYR A 9 3.51 13.26 -16.56
CA TYR A 9 3.79 14.64 -16.94
C TYR A 9 2.56 15.22 -17.66
N ALA A 10 1.87 16.16 -17.02
CA ALA A 10 0.76 16.87 -17.63
C ALA A 10 1.31 17.74 -18.77
N TYR A 11 1.03 17.37 -20.02
CA TYR A 11 1.25 18.24 -21.17
C TYR A 11 0.27 19.41 -21.06
N SER A 12 0.79 20.61 -20.82
CA SER A 12 0.03 21.85 -20.78
C SER A 12 -0.26 22.35 -22.21
N GLY A 13 -1.44 22.02 -22.74
CA GLY A 13 -2.00 22.53 -23.98
C GLY A 13 -3.51 22.29 -24.03
N GLU A 14 -4.27 23.09 -24.79
CA GLU A 14 -5.75 23.19 -24.75
C GLU A 14 -6.56 21.91 -25.08
N ASN A 15 -5.89 20.76 -25.28
CA ASN A 15 -6.46 19.42 -25.29
C ASN A 15 -5.70 18.50 -24.31
N ALA A 16 -5.69 18.88 -23.02
CA ALA A 16 -4.96 18.14 -21.99
C ALA A 16 -5.63 16.79 -21.67
N PHE A 17 -4.96 15.69 -22.02
CA PHE A 17 -5.36 14.35 -21.59
C PHE A 17 -5.22 14.24 -20.07
N THR A 18 -6.35 14.05 -19.37
CA THR A 18 -6.32 13.77 -17.93
C THR A 18 -6.45 12.26 -17.75
N PRO A 19 -5.39 11.55 -17.32
CA PRO A 19 -5.45 10.11 -17.12
C PRO A 19 -6.42 9.77 -15.99
N VAL A 20 -7.33 8.83 -16.24
CA VAL A 20 -8.18 8.21 -15.22
C VAL A 20 -7.58 6.85 -14.92
N GLU A 21 -7.01 6.69 -13.73
CA GLU A 21 -6.22 5.51 -13.37
C GLU A 21 -6.79 4.81 -12.14
N GLU A 22 -6.62 3.49 -12.07
CA GLU A 22 -6.95 2.67 -10.90
C GLU A 22 -6.15 3.09 -9.66
N LEU A 23 -6.64 2.76 -8.47
CA LEU A 23 -5.82 2.83 -7.26
C LEU A 23 -5.03 1.52 -7.15
N VAL A 24 -3.70 1.63 -7.11
CA VAL A 24 -2.80 0.47 -7.13
C VAL A 24 -1.98 0.40 -5.86
N PHE A 25 -2.05 -0.73 -5.15
CA PHE A 25 -1.15 -1.03 -4.02
C PHE A 25 -0.09 -2.03 -4.46
N ASN A 26 1.18 -1.71 -4.19
CA ASN A 26 2.31 -2.62 -4.37
C ASN A 26 2.89 -2.97 -2.99
N ILE A 27 2.71 -4.22 -2.57
CA ILE A 27 3.18 -4.75 -1.29
C ILE A 27 4.32 -5.72 -1.57
N ASP A 28 5.50 -5.36 -1.11
CA ASP A 28 6.72 -6.15 -1.29
C ASP A 28 7.12 -6.79 0.05
N MET A 29 7.52 -8.06 0.03
CA MET A 29 8.01 -8.75 1.21
C MET A 29 9.30 -8.12 1.80
N SER A 30 10.13 -7.45 0.99
CA SER A 30 11.34 -6.78 1.51
C SER A 30 11.02 -5.61 2.45
N ASP A 31 9.82 -5.04 2.35
CA ASP A 31 9.35 -4.00 3.30
C ASP A 31 9.25 -4.54 4.74
N TYR A 32 9.30 -5.86 4.93
CA TYR A 32 9.17 -6.54 6.21
C TYR A 32 10.48 -7.21 6.67
N ASP A 33 11.62 -6.91 6.03
CA ASP A 33 12.93 -7.50 6.35
C ASP A 33 13.35 -7.31 7.80
N ASP A 34 12.90 -6.24 8.42
CA ASP A 34 13.24 -5.83 9.78
C ASP A 34 12.37 -6.48 10.87
N VAL A 35 11.30 -7.17 10.47
CA VAL A 35 10.35 -7.87 11.36
C VAL A 35 10.25 -9.37 11.08
N ARG A 36 10.81 -9.86 9.96
CA ARG A 36 10.85 -11.28 9.62
C ARG A 36 12.22 -11.87 9.91
N TYR A 37 12.26 -13.09 10.48
CA TYR A 37 13.50 -13.76 10.87
C TYR A 37 13.88 -14.95 9.98
N CYS A 38 13.01 -15.37 9.06
CA CYS A 38 13.19 -16.60 8.28
C CYS A 38 13.81 -16.40 6.90
N CYS A 39 13.75 -15.20 6.34
CA CYS A 39 14.22 -14.83 5.00
C CYS A 39 14.63 -13.36 4.98
N SER A 40 15.37 -12.93 3.97
CA SER A 40 15.75 -11.53 3.74
C SER A 40 15.70 -11.17 2.25
N GLY A 41 15.55 -9.87 1.94
CA GLY A 41 15.48 -9.34 0.59
C GLY A 41 14.42 -10.03 -0.26
N ALA A 42 14.83 -10.63 -1.38
CA ALA A 42 13.91 -11.23 -2.32
C ALA A 42 13.38 -12.63 -1.93
N ASN A 43 13.95 -13.25 -0.90
CA ASN A 43 13.61 -14.62 -0.53
C ASN A 43 12.26 -14.70 0.19
N ILE A 44 11.45 -15.70 -0.14
CA ILE A 44 10.16 -15.97 0.50
C ILE A 44 10.06 -17.43 0.93
N CYS A 45 9.31 -17.68 2.01
CA CYS A 45 8.97 -19.03 2.44
C CYS A 45 7.58 -19.07 3.09
N LYS A 46 7.10 -20.27 3.42
CA LYS A 46 5.80 -20.49 4.06
C LYS A 46 5.65 -19.79 5.43
N LYS A 47 6.75 -19.40 6.08
CA LYS A 47 6.74 -18.73 7.39
C LYS A 47 6.48 -17.22 7.27
N CYS A 48 7.02 -16.55 6.24
CA CYS A 48 6.82 -15.10 6.05
C CYS A 48 5.65 -14.77 5.13
N TRP A 49 5.21 -15.70 4.26
CA TRP A 49 4.04 -15.46 3.39
C TRP A 49 2.76 -15.03 4.11
N PRO A 50 2.47 -15.48 5.35
CA PRO A 50 1.35 -14.95 6.13
C PRO A 50 1.32 -13.41 6.25
N LEU A 51 2.46 -12.72 6.17
CA LEU A 51 2.50 -11.25 6.13
C LEU A 51 1.74 -10.68 4.92
N MET A 52 1.89 -11.29 3.73
CA MET A 52 1.12 -10.88 2.54
C MET A 52 -0.36 -11.21 2.70
N THR A 53 -0.68 -12.36 3.31
CA THR A 53 -2.08 -12.73 3.59
C THR A 53 -2.76 -11.75 4.53
N ILE A 54 -2.06 -11.27 5.56
CA ILE A 54 -2.57 -10.25 6.47
C ILE A 54 -2.75 -8.92 5.74
N ALA A 55 -1.76 -8.50 4.94
CA ALA A 55 -1.84 -7.26 4.18
C ALA A 55 -3.04 -7.23 3.21
N ILE A 56 -3.33 -8.36 2.55
CA ILE A 56 -4.54 -8.52 1.72
C ILE A 56 -5.80 -8.30 2.56
N LYS A 57 -5.91 -9.00 3.70
CA LYS A 57 -7.12 -8.92 4.55
C LYS A 57 -7.38 -7.50 5.07
N VAL A 58 -6.33 -6.80 5.48
CA VAL A 58 -6.45 -5.41 5.99
C VAL A 58 -6.93 -4.48 4.88
N ILE A 59 -6.35 -4.56 3.69
CA ILE A 59 -6.77 -3.71 2.56
C ILE A 59 -8.20 -4.03 2.11
N ASP A 60 -8.58 -5.31 2.09
CA ASP A 60 -9.95 -5.74 1.74
C ASP A 60 -10.99 -5.25 2.77
N SER A 61 -10.64 -5.15 4.06
CA SER A 61 -11.58 -4.69 5.11
C SER A 61 -11.73 -3.18 5.20
N ASP A 62 -10.63 -2.42 5.07
CA ASP A 62 -10.59 -1.03 5.53
C ASP A 62 -11.38 -0.05 4.67
N PHE A 63 -11.49 -0.29 3.36
CA PHE A 63 -12.09 0.68 2.45
C PHE A 63 -13.37 0.26 1.79
N SER A 64 -13.86 -0.96 2.02
CA SER A 64 -15.09 -1.50 1.40
C SER A 64 -15.13 -1.41 -0.14
N PHE A 65 -13.97 -1.53 -0.80
CA PHE A 65 -13.93 -1.59 -2.27
C PHE A 65 -14.55 -2.88 -2.79
N THR A 66 -15.10 -2.84 -4.00
CA THR A 66 -15.84 -3.97 -4.57
C THR A 66 -15.13 -4.62 -5.76
N HIS A 67 -14.50 -3.82 -6.61
CA HIS A 67 -13.84 -4.26 -7.81
C HIS A 67 -12.33 -4.28 -7.56
N ILE A 68 -11.89 -5.31 -6.84
CA ILE A 68 -10.50 -5.51 -6.45
C ILE A 68 -9.91 -6.69 -7.21
N LEU A 69 -8.76 -6.48 -7.86
CA LEU A 69 -7.97 -7.55 -8.46
C LEU A 69 -6.64 -7.67 -7.72
N TRP A 70 -6.42 -8.83 -7.11
CA TRP A 70 -5.13 -9.20 -6.53
C TRP A 70 -4.34 -10.05 -7.51
N VAL A 71 -3.07 -9.70 -7.74
CA VAL A 71 -2.14 -10.48 -8.56
C VAL A 71 -0.88 -10.76 -7.75
N TYR A 72 -0.41 -12.01 -7.83
CA TYR A 72 0.90 -12.37 -7.32
C TYR A 72 1.99 -11.62 -8.09
N SER A 73 2.79 -10.83 -7.39
CA SER A 73 3.88 -10.06 -7.97
C SER A 73 5.19 -10.84 -7.78
N VAL A 74 5.67 -11.43 -8.87
CA VAL A 74 6.93 -12.19 -8.87
C VAL A 74 8.10 -11.21 -8.67
N PRO A 75 9.07 -11.51 -7.78
CA PRO A 75 9.25 -12.80 -7.09
C PRO A 75 8.62 -12.93 -5.70
N ARG A 76 8.05 -11.87 -5.12
CA ARG A 76 7.95 -11.79 -3.65
C ARG A 76 6.82 -10.94 -3.08
N GLY A 77 5.86 -10.52 -3.87
CA GLY A 77 4.87 -9.55 -3.41
C GLY A 77 3.48 -9.83 -3.94
N VAL A 78 2.61 -8.86 -3.69
CA VAL A 78 1.27 -8.81 -4.25
C VAL A 78 0.98 -7.41 -4.74
N HIS A 79 0.32 -7.34 -5.88
CA HIS A 79 -0.22 -6.10 -6.40
C HIS A 79 -1.75 -6.15 -6.30
N CYS A 80 -2.35 -5.03 -5.92
CA CYS A 80 -3.79 -4.85 -5.87
C CYS A 80 -4.19 -3.70 -6.78
N TRP A 81 -5.14 -3.94 -7.67
CA TRP A 81 -5.79 -2.91 -8.47
C TRP A 81 -7.23 -2.76 -8.01
N VAL A 82 -7.58 -1.54 -7.61
CA VAL A 82 -8.93 -1.16 -7.24
C VAL A 82 -9.53 -0.36 -8.39
N CYS A 83 -10.53 -0.96 -9.04
CA CYS A 83 -11.17 -0.44 -10.25
C CYS A 83 -12.49 0.30 -9.96
N ASP A 84 -12.90 0.38 -8.69
CA ASP A 84 -14.09 1.12 -8.26
C ASP A 84 -14.10 2.54 -8.84
N ALA A 85 -15.28 2.99 -9.29
CA ALA A 85 -15.42 4.32 -9.87
C ALA A 85 -15.00 5.44 -8.89
N ARG A 86 -15.20 5.23 -7.58
CA ARG A 86 -14.73 6.15 -6.53
C ARG A 86 -13.21 6.15 -6.38
N ALA A 87 -12.54 5.01 -6.57
CA ALA A 87 -11.09 4.93 -6.49
C ALA A 87 -10.43 5.63 -7.68
N ARG A 88 -10.98 5.44 -8.89
CA ARG A 88 -10.50 6.11 -10.11
C ARG A 88 -10.66 7.63 -10.11
N ARG A 89 -11.57 8.17 -9.29
CA ARG A 89 -11.77 9.62 -9.11
C ARG A 89 -10.90 10.25 -8.03
N LEU A 90 -10.08 9.47 -7.31
CA LEU A 90 -9.20 10.02 -6.30
C LEU A 90 -8.11 10.88 -6.93
N ASN A 91 -7.92 12.08 -6.40
CA ASN A 91 -6.78 12.93 -6.74
C ASN A 91 -5.51 12.47 -6.01
N ASN A 92 -4.35 13.02 -6.40
CA ASN A 92 -3.06 12.61 -5.84
C ASN A 92 -2.96 12.82 -4.32
N ALA A 93 -3.54 13.89 -3.77
CA ALA A 93 -3.53 14.15 -2.33
C ALA A 93 -4.36 13.10 -1.56
N GLN A 94 -5.50 12.70 -2.10
CA GLN A 94 -6.32 11.63 -1.51
C GLN A 94 -5.62 10.26 -1.60
N ARG A 95 -4.95 9.98 -2.72
CA ARG A 95 -4.14 8.76 -2.88
C ARG A 95 -2.97 8.72 -1.89
N ALA A 96 -2.31 9.85 -1.67
CA ALA A 96 -1.27 9.99 -0.66
C ALA A 96 -1.82 9.76 0.77
N ALA A 97 -2.96 10.36 1.10
CA ALA A 97 -3.60 10.15 2.41
C ALA A 97 -3.96 8.68 2.67
N ILE A 98 -4.40 7.94 1.64
CA ILE A 98 -4.63 6.49 1.73
C ILE A 98 -3.31 5.73 1.95
N ALA A 99 -2.23 6.12 1.28
CA ALA A 99 -0.91 5.52 1.50
C ALA A 99 -0.43 5.73 2.94
N ASP A 100 -0.58 6.95 3.45
CA ASP A 100 -0.17 7.35 4.78
C ASP A 100 -0.96 6.60 5.87
N CYS A 101 -2.23 6.25 5.61
CA CYS A 101 -3.03 5.42 6.51
C CYS A 101 -2.39 4.06 6.83
N PHE A 102 -1.66 3.48 5.87
CA PHE A 102 -0.93 2.22 6.06
C PHE A 102 0.51 2.42 6.49
N HIS A 103 0.98 3.67 6.49
CA HIS A 103 2.32 4.02 6.92
C HIS A 103 2.38 4.29 8.43
N VAL A 104 1.94 3.29 9.21
CA VAL A 104 2.04 3.27 10.67
C VAL A 104 3.51 3.08 11.12
N TYR A 105 4.38 2.68 10.18
CA TYR A 105 5.81 2.51 10.38
C TYR A 105 6.56 3.82 10.09
N LYS A 106 6.90 4.57 11.14
CA LYS A 106 7.85 5.70 11.09
C LYS A 106 9.12 5.33 11.86
N GLY A 107 9.90 4.37 11.35
CA GLY A 107 11.20 4.02 11.95
C GLY A 107 12.33 4.92 11.44
N SER A 108 12.97 5.70 12.31
CA SER A 108 14.26 6.33 12.01
C SER A 108 15.38 5.27 12.08
N GLN A 109 16.45 5.44 11.29
CA GLN A 109 17.55 4.45 11.17
C GLN A 109 18.38 4.24 12.46
N SER A 110 17.97 4.79 13.61
CA SER A 110 18.75 4.80 14.85
C SER A 110 17.94 4.56 16.14
N GLY A 111 16.68 4.12 16.07
CA GLY A 111 15.81 3.92 17.24
C GLY A 111 15.16 2.54 17.34
N CYS A 112 15.03 2.02 18.57
CA CYS A 112 14.36 0.75 18.90
C CYS A 112 12.82 0.82 18.86
N GLU A 113 12.24 2.02 18.74
CA GLU A 113 10.79 2.22 18.62
C GLU A 113 10.40 2.53 17.19
N LYS A 114 9.63 1.60 16.60
CA LYS A 114 9.25 1.60 15.17
C LYS A 114 7.82 2.07 14.92
N VAL A 115 7.04 2.24 15.99
CA VAL A 115 5.63 2.64 15.95
C VAL A 115 5.42 3.68 17.05
N PHE A 116 4.97 4.87 16.65
CA PHE A 116 4.60 5.93 17.56
C PHE A 116 3.13 6.27 17.33
N LEU A 117 2.27 5.80 18.24
CA LEU A 117 0.84 6.08 18.23
C LEU A 117 0.59 7.27 19.17
N GLU A 118 0.43 8.47 18.62
CA GLU A 118 0.10 9.65 19.42
C GLU A 118 -1.40 9.96 19.33
N GLY A 119 -2.08 9.97 20.48
CA GLY A 119 -3.47 10.45 20.64
C GLY A 119 -4.56 9.36 20.73
N PRO A 120 -5.79 9.72 21.15
CA PRO A 120 -6.89 8.77 21.42
C PRO A 120 -7.54 8.20 20.15
N VAL A 121 -7.05 8.55 18.97
CA VAL A 121 -7.54 8.06 17.67
C VAL A 121 -6.51 7.09 17.11
N VAL A 122 -6.48 5.88 17.66
CA VAL A 122 -6.05 4.72 16.86
C VAL A 122 -7.05 4.62 15.71
N HIS A 123 -6.55 4.74 14.48
CA HIS A 123 -7.37 4.57 13.29
C HIS A 123 -8.13 3.24 13.40
N LEU A 124 -9.39 3.18 12.95
CA LEU A 124 -10.26 2.01 13.14
C LEU A 124 -9.65 0.70 12.61
N SER A 125 -8.70 0.79 11.66
CA SER A 125 -7.93 -0.34 11.13
C SER A 125 -6.85 -0.92 12.06
N LEU A 126 -6.61 -0.29 13.21
CA LEU A 126 -5.63 -0.72 14.23
C LEU A 126 -6.28 -1.33 15.48
N VAL A 127 -7.62 -1.47 15.50
CA VAL A 127 -8.41 -2.05 16.61
C VAL A 127 -8.93 -3.43 16.25
#